data_AF-A0A514WMN1-F1
#
_entry.id   AF-A0A514WMN1-F1
#
_cell.length_a   1.000
_cell.length_b   1.000
_cell.length_c   1.000
_cell.angle_alpha   90.00
_cell.angle_beta   90.00
_cell.angle_gamma   90.00
#
_symmetry.space_group_name_H-M   'P 1'
#
loop_
_entity.id
_entity.type
_entity.pdbx_description
1 polymer ?
#
loop_
_entity_poly.entity_id
_entity_poly.type
_entity_poly.pdbx_seq_one_letter_code
_entity_poly.pdbx_strand_id
1 'polypeptide(L)' 'MNRFRFITPHRTGKWYATLELAQRFASQIGAGFLDLRSGRFVAYPGTRLEVSA' A
#
# COMPACT_ATOMS: atom_id res chain seq x y z
N MET A 1 -1.85 8.20 -16.06
CA MET A 1 -0.90 8.57 -14.98
C MET A 1 -1.08 7.53 -13.90
N ASN A 2 -0.04 6.75 -13.59
CA ASN A 2 -0.22 5.54 -12.81
C ASN A 2 -0.74 5.85 -11.40
N ARG A 3 -1.81 5.18 -10.98
CA ARG A 3 -2.33 5.19 -9.63
C ARG A 3 -2.04 3.87 -8.94
N PHE A 4 -1.78 3.92 -7.64
CA PHE A 4 -1.39 2.78 -6.83
C PHE A 4 -2.37 2.61 -5.66
N ARG A 5 -2.77 1.37 -5.34
CA ARG A 5 -3.50 1.07 -4.11
C ARG A 5 -3.14 -0.30 -3.57
N PHE A 6 -3.27 -0.48 -2.26
CA PHE A 6 -3.18 -1.79 -1.64
C PHE A 6 -4.57 -2.35 -1.36
N ILE A 7 -4.71 -3.67 -1.53
CA ILE A 7 -5.90 -4.43 -1.21
C ILE A 7 -5.52 -5.53 -0.23
N THR A 8 -6.33 -5.69 0.81
CA THR A 8 -6.24 -6.80 1.77
C THR A 8 -7.47 -7.69 1.60
N PRO A 9 -7.52 -8.88 2.22
CA PRO A 9 -8.69 -9.76 2.12
C PRO A 9 -10.01 -9.12 2.59
N HIS A 10 -9.94 -8.13 3.48
CA HIS A 10 -11.13 -7.51 4.10
C HIS A 10 -11.31 -6.02 3.80
N ARG A 11 -10.28 -5.33 3.27
CA ARG A 11 -10.31 -3.88 3.05
C ARG A 11 -9.62 -3.50 1.74
N THR A 12 -10.12 -2.43 1.11
CA THR A 12 -9.57 -1.86 -0.11
C THR A 12 -9.05 -0.46 0.17
N GLY A 13 -7.79 -0.20 -0.18
CA GLY A 13 -7.17 1.11 -0.07
C GLY A 13 -7.68 2.09 -1.12
N LYS A 14 -7.44 3.38 -0.85
CA LYS A 14 -7.65 4.45 -1.84
C LYS A 14 -6.58 4.38 -2.94
N TRP A 15 -6.91 4.93 -4.09
CA TRP A 15 -5.92 5.18 -5.14
C TRP A 15 -5.05 6.38 -4.78
N TYR A 16 -3.75 6.22 -4.90
CA TYR A 16 -2.74 7.25 -4.67
C TYR A 16 -1.93 7.51 -5.93
N ALA A 17 -1.42 8.72 -6.09
CA ALA A 17 -0.65 9.13 -7.26
C ALA A 17 0.77 8.52 -7.30
N THR A 18 1.29 8.06 -6.16
CA THR A 18 2.62 7.44 -6.07
C THR A 18 2.58 6.18 -5.21
N LEU A 19 3.47 5.22 -5.50
CA LEU A 19 3.61 4.00 -4.71
C LEU A 19 3.97 4.29 -3.25
N GLU A 20 4.85 5.27 -3.04
CA GLU A 20 5.32 5.63 -1.71
C GLU A 20 4.20 6.20 -0.83
N LEU A 21 3.28 6.97 -1.43
CA LEU A 21 2.09 7.46 -0.74
C LEU A 21 1.15 6.29 -0.38
N ALA A 22 0.97 5.33 -1.29
CA ALA A 22 0.21 4.12 -1.00
C ALA A 22 0.83 3.30 0.15
N GLN A 23 2.17 3.19 0.19
CA GLN A 23 2.88 2.47 1.25
C GLN A 23 2.74 3.15 2.62
N ARG A 24 2.80 4.50 2.67
CA ARG A 24 2.61 5.28 3.90
C ARG A 24 1.24 5.05 4.54
N PHE A 25 0.20 4.88 3.72
CA PHE A 25 -1.17 4.64 4.20
C PHE A 25 -1.55 3.17 4.32
N ALA A 26 -0.68 2.23 3.92
CA ALA A 26 -0.96 0.80 3.93
C ALA A 26 -1.32 0.26 5.33
N SER A 27 -0.69 0.81 6.38
CA SER A 27 -0.94 0.38 7.77
C SER A 27 -2.37 0.65 8.23
N GLN A 28 -3.00 1.72 7.73
CA GLN A 28 -4.37 2.11 8.11
C GLN A 28 -5.42 1.08 7.69
N ILE A 29 -5.15 0.33 6.62
CA ILE A 29 -6.04 -0.73 6.13
C ILE A 29 -5.55 -2.14 6.46
N GLY A 30 -4.44 -2.27 7.19
CA GLY A 30 -3.81 -3.55 7.49
C GLY A 30 -3.13 -4.21 6.28
N ALA A 31 -2.65 -3.41 5.32
CA ALA A 31 -1.96 -3.92 4.12
C ALA A 31 -0.45 -4.11 4.34
N GLY A 32 0.14 -3.39 5.29
CA GLY A 32 1.57 -3.48 5.54
C GLY A 32 2.06 -2.31 6.35
N PHE A 33 3.37 -2.27 6.56
CA PHE A 33 4.05 -1.23 7.31
C PHE A 33 5.26 -0.72 6.52
N LEU A 34 5.42 0.60 6.46
CA LEU A 34 6.62 1.25 5.93
C LEU A 34 7.51 1.61 7.12
N ASP A 35 8.66 0.93 7.23
CA ASP A 35 9.68 1.31 8.19
C ASP A 35 10.37 2.59 7.72
N LEU A 36 10.01 3.71 8.33
CA LEU A 36 10.58 5.03 7.98
C LEU A 36 12.06 5.14 8.30
N ARG A 37 12.61 4.28 9.18
CA ARG A 37 14.03 4.29 9.51
C ARG A 37 14.88 3.62 8.45
N SER A 38 14.41 2.51 7.87
CA SER A 38 15.13 1.78 6.82
C SER A 38 14.64 2.09 5.39
N GLY A 39 13.48 2.74 5.25
CA GLY A 39 12.79 2.93 3.98
C GLY A 39 12.16 1.65 3.43
N ARG A 40 12.18 0.55 4.19
CA ARG A 40 11.68 -0.75 3.71
C ARG A 40 10.18 -0.87 3.96
N PHE A 41 9.45 -1.22 2.90
CA PHE A 41 8.06 -1.62 3.01
C PHE A 41 7.94 -3.13 3.25
N VAL A 42 7.08 -3.52 4.19
CA VAL A 42 6.73 -4.90 4.49
C VAL A 42 5.23 -5.07 4.31
N ALA A 43 4.83 -5.84 3.30
CA ALA A 43 3.44 -6.19 3.07
C ALA A 43 2.99 -7.28 4.05
N TYR A 44 1.78 -7.14 4.61
CA TYR A 44 1.19 -8.20 5.42
C TYR A 44 0.65 -9.34 4.54
N PRO A 45 0.58 -10.58 5.07
CA PRO A 45 0.06 -11.72 4.32
C PRO A 45 -1.31 -11.45 3.68
N GLY A 46 -1.47 -11.84 2.43
CA GLY A 46 -2.71 -11.64 1.67
C GLY A 46 -2.89 -10.24 1.09
N THR A 47 -1.95 -9.32 1.29
CA THR A 47 -1.98 -7.99 0.66
C THR A 47 -1.53 -8.07 -0.80
N ARG A 48 -2.22 -7.33 -1.67
CA ARG A 48 -1.85 -7.15 -3.08
C ARG A 48 -1.73 -5.67 -3.43
N LEU A 49 -0.78 -5.34 -4.28
CA LEU A 49 -0.64 -4.02 -4.90
C LEU A 49 -1.39 -4.03 -6.23
N GLU A 50 -2.22 -3.01 -6.47
CA GLU A 50 -2.81 -2.75 -7.79
C GLU A 50 -2.26 -1.45 -8.39
N VAL A 51 -2.14 -1.45 -9.72
CA VAL A 51 -1.66 -0.33 -10.53
C VAL A 51 -2.68 -0.06 -11.63
N SER A 52 -3.14 1.18 -11.74
CA SER A 52 -4.01 1.66 -12.82
C SER A 52 -3.25 2.66 -13.67
N ALA A 53 -3.12 2.42 -14.97
CA ALA A 53 -2.53 3.36 -15.94
C ALA A 53 -3.44 4.56 -16.23
#